data_AF-A0A9X4R1P7-F1
#
_entry.id   AF-A0A9X4R1P7-F1
#
_cell.length_a   1.000
_cell.length_b   1.000
_cell.length_c   1.000
_cell.angle_alpha   90.00
_cell.angle_beta   90.00
_cell.angle_gamma   90.00
#
_symmetry.space_group_name_H-M   'P 1'
#
loop_
_entity.id
_entity.type
_entity.pdbx_description
1 polymer ?
#
loop_
_entity_poly.entity_id
_entity_poly.type
_entity_poly.pdbx_seq_one_letter_code
_entity_poly.pdbx_strand_id
1 'polypeptide(L)' 'MDILINLRKRHELTLKQLKDELNKISDLSFDEKRLWQFEKGEKTPTEIEAEVLGHYFNLPYEEFIYFN' A
#
# COMPACT_ATOMS: atom_id res chain seq x y z
N MET A 1 -0.05 3.30 9.42
CA MET A 1 1.13 3.81 8.71
C MET A 1 0.76 5.09 7.98
N ASP A 2 1.33 6.21 8.42
CA ASP A 2 0.95 7.53 7.93
C ASP A 2 1.31 7.75 6.45
N ILE A 3 2.35 7.08 5.94
CA ILE A 3 2.79 7.27 4.56
C ILE A 3 1.77 6.75 3.53
N LEU A 4 1.23 5.54 3.71
CA LEU A 4 0.31 4.92 2.76
C LEU A 4 -1.00 5.71 2.63
N ILE A 5 -1.57 6.13 3.76
CA ILE A 5 -2.80 6.94 3.76
C ILE A 5 -2.57 8.32 3.15
N ASN A 6 -1.41 8.93 3.40
CA ASN A 6 -1.06 10.23 2.82
C ASN A 6 -0.87 10.14 1.31
N LEU A 7 -0.16 9.12 0.81
CA LEU A 7 0.02 8.89 -0.62
C LEU A 7 -1.32 8.62 -1.29
N ARG A 8 -2.11 7.67 -0.79
CA ARG A 8 -3.42 7.35 -1.38
C ARG A 8 -4.31 8.59 -1.48
N LYS A 9 -4.38 9.42 -0.43
CA LYS A 9 -5.16 10.66 -0.45
C LYS A 9 -4.60 11.72 -1.40
N ARG A 10 -3.28 11.87 -1.51
CA ARG A 10 -2.65 12.80 -2.48
C ARG A 10 -2.95 12.43 -3.93
N HIS A 11 -3.09 11.14 -4.21
CA HIS A 11 -3.50 10.62 -5.52
C HIS A 11 -5.03 10.54 -5.69
N GLU A 12 -5.81 11.02 -4.71
CA GLU A 12 -7.29 11.01 -4.71
C GLU A 12 -7.90 9.61 -4.90
N LEU A 13 -7.21 8.57 -4.44
CA LEU A 13 -7.63 7.18 -4.59
C LEU A 13 -8.53 6.71 -3.44
N THR A 14 -9.59 6.00 -3.77
CA THR A 14 -10.30 5.13 -2.82
C THR A 14 -9.47 3.86 -2.53
N LEU A 15 -9.75 3.17 -1.42
CA LEU A 15 -9.10 1.87 -1.15
C LEU A 15 -9.39 0.84 -2.25
N LYS A 16 -10.61 0.85 -2.80
CA LYS A 16 -10.99 0.03 -3.95
C LYS A 16 -10.11 0.31 -5.17
N GLN A 17 -9.94 1.58 -5.54
CA GLN A 17 -9.10 1.96 -6.69
C GLN A 17 -7.64 1.55 -6.46
N LEU A 18 -7.09 1.83 -5.27
CA LEU A 18 -5.73 1.40 -4.95
C LEU A 18 -5.59 -0.12 -5.08
N LYS A 19 -6.50 -0.89 -4.49
CA LYS A 19 -6.53 -2.35 -4.60
C LYS A 19 -6.59 -2.81 -6.07
N ASP A 20 -7.49 -2.23 -6.86
CA ASP A 20 -7.65 -2.58 -8.28
C ASP A 20 -6.38 -2.26 -9.08
N GLU A 21 -5.68 -1.17 -8.79
CA GLU A 21 -4.39 -0.83 -9.44
C GLU A 21 -3.26 -1.77 -9.01
N LEU A 22 -3.10 -2.03 -7.71
CA LEU A 22 -2.05 -2.94 -7.20
C LEU A 22 -2.20 -4.37 -7.75
N ASN A 23 -3.45 -4.85 -7.88
CA ASN A 23 -3.74 -6.16 -8.46
C ASN A 23 -3.55 -6.22 -9.99
N LYS A 24 -3.43 -5.08 -10.70
CA LYS A 24 -3.08 -5.06 -12.13
C LYS A 24 -1.57 -5.19 -12.37
N ILE A 25 -0.77 -4.72 -11.42
CA ILE A 25 0.69 -4.63 -11.56
C ILE A 25 1.45 -5.72 -10.79
N SER A 26 0.74 -6.61 -10.10
CA SER A 26 1.34 -7.69 -9.34
C SER A 26 0.46 -8.95 -9.37
N ASP A 27 1.08 -10.12 -9.19
CA ASP A 27 0.36 -11.40 -9.01
C ASP A 27 -0.23 -11.54 -7.59
N LEU A 28 -0.16 -10.49 -6.77
CA LEU A 28 -0.73 -10.48 -5.44
C LEU A 28 -2.24 -10.22 -5.51
N SER A 29 -2.97 -10.80 -4.55
CA SER A 29 -4.38 -10.51 -4.35
C SER A 29 -4.56 -9.61 -3.14
N PHE A 30 -4.44 -8.29 -3.35
CA PHE A 30 -4.82 -7.31 -2.33
C PHE A 30 -6.34 -7.25 -2.16
N ASP A 31 -6.77 -6.98 -0.93
CA ASP A 31 -8.14 -6.64 -0.59
C ASP A 31 -8.19 -5.31 0.18
N GLU A 32 -9.36 -4.67 0.18
CA GLU A 32 -9.52 -3.33 0.76
C GLU A 32 -9.32 -3.32 2.29
N LYS A 33 -9.68 -4.42 2.98
CA LYS A 33 -9.52 -4.54 4.42
C LYS A 33 -8.03 -4.59 4.78
N ARG A 34 -7.23 -5.34 4.02
CA ARG A 34 -5.79 -5.46 4.21
C ARG A 34 -5.08 -4.13 3.99
N LEU A 35 -5.43 -3.40 2.93
CA LEU A 35 -4.92 -2.05 2.71
C LEU A 35 -5.33 -1.08 3.83
N TRP A 36 -6.56 -1.16 4.31
CA TRP A 36 -7.00 -0.37 5.46
C TRP A 36 -6.21 -0.70 6.73
N GLN A 37 -5.92 -1.98 7.00
CA GLN A 37 -5.08 -2.39 8.13
C GLN A 37 -3.66 -1.82 8.04
N PHE A 38 -3.08 -1.75 6.83
CA PHE A 38 -1.79 -1.10 6.60
C PHE A 38 -1.86 0.40 6.93
N GLU A 39 -2.89 1.10 6.44
CA GLU A 39 -3.10 2.51 6.74
C GLU A 39 -3.25 2.78 8.23
N LYS A 40 -3.91 1.88 8.97
CA LYS A 40 -4.06 1.98 10.42
C LYS A 40 -2.84 1.54 11.21
N GLY A 41 -1.85 0.93 10.58
CA GLY A 41 -0.70 0.33 11.27
C GLY A 41 -1.09 -0.91 12.09
N GLU A 42 -2.29 -1.46 11.88
CA GLU A 42 -2.73 -2.71 12.51
C GLU A 42 -1.99 -3.91 11.93
N LYS A 43 -1.45 -3.76 10.72
CA LYS A 43 -0.66 -4.77 10.04
C LYS A 43 0.46 -4.09 9.26
N THR A 44 1.66 -4.65 9.33
CA THR A 44 2.77 -4.26 8.45
C THR A 44 2.69 -5.07 7.16
N PRO A 45 2.86 -4.45 5.97
CA PRO A 45 3.06 -5.17 4.72
C PRO A 45 4.22 -6.17 4.83
N THR A 46 4.14 -7.29 4.12
CA THR A 46 5.34 -8.10 3.87
C THR A 46 6.30 -7.36 2.92
N GLU A 47 7.55 -7.81 2.83
CA GLU A 47 8.53 -7.23 1.88
C GLU A 47 8.01 -7.21 0.45
N ILE A 48 7.46 -8.33 -0.04
CA ILE A 48 6.87 -8.42 -1.39
C ILE A 48 5.69 -7.44 -1.55
N GLU A 49 4.86 -7.24 -0.52
CA GLU A 49 3.77 -6.26 -0.58
C GLU A 49 4.28 -4.82 -0.58
N ALA A 50 5.31 -4.55 0.22
CA ALA A 50 5.97 -3.26 0.29
C ALA A 50 6.69 -2.93 -1.02
N GLU A 51 7.29 -3.90 -1.70
CA GLU A 51 7.89 -3.74 -3.02
C GLU A 51 6.85 -3.31 -4.06
N VAL A 52 5.66 -3.93 -4.06
CA VAL A 52 4.57 -3.54 -4.98
C VAL A 52 4.07 -2.13 -4.66
N LEU A 53 3.91 -1.78 -3.37
CA LEU A 53 3.54 -0.42 -2.95
C LEU A 53 4.61 0.61 -3.34
N GLY A 54 5.88 0.28 -3.12
CA GLY A 54 7.01 1.11 -3.49
C GLY A 54 7.11 1.32 -4.99
N HIS A 55 6.91 0.27 -5.78
CA HIS A 55 6.86 0.37 -7.23
C HIS A 55 5.71 1.28 -7.70
N TYR A 56 4.51 1.11 -7.14
CA TYR A 56 3.34 1.92 -7.51
C TYR A 56 3.51 3.42 -7.18
N PHE A 57 4.02 3.73 -5.99
CA PHE A 57 4.20 5.12 -5.54
C PHE A 57 5.56 5.72 -5.89
N ASN A 58 6.42 4.97 -6.58
CA ASN A 58 7.80 5.34 -6.90
C ASN A 58 8.60 5.75 -5.65
N LEU A 59 8.58 4.90 -4.63
CA LEU A 59 9.28 5.06 -3.35
C LEU A 59 10.02 3.77 -2.96
N PRO A 60 11.09 3.86 -2.13
CA PRO A 60 11.71 2.68 -1.54
C PRO A 60 10.70 1.87 -0.73
N TYR A 61 10.80 0.53 -0.77
CA TYR A 61 9.85 -0.34 -0.09
C TYR A 61 9.97 -0.25 1.44
N GLU A 62 11.15 0.13 1.94
CA GLU A 62 11.48 0.32 3.35
C GLU A 62 10.58 1.37 4.03
N GLU A 63 10.13 2.37 3.26
CA GLU A 63 9.17 3.38 3.68
C GLU A 63 7.84 2.75 4.14
N PHE A 64 7.51 1.55 3.64
CA PHE A 64 6.29 0.81 3.97
C PHE A 64 6.49 -0.29 5.02
N ILE A 65 7.69 -0.43 5.60
CA ILE A 65 7.99 -1.47 6.60
C ILE A 65 8.54 -0.87 7.89
N TYR A 66 9.51 0.03 7.78
CA TYR A 66 10.34 0.44 8.92
C TYR A 66 9.89 1.75 9.58
N PHE A 67 9.00 2.51 8.93
CA PHE A 67 8.46 3.76 9.45
C PHE A 67 6.99 3.59 9.83
N ASN A 68 6.73 2.85 10.92
CA ASN A 68 5.44 2.79 11.59
C ASN A 68 5.42 3.70 12.83
#